data_AF-A0A971JW07-F1
#
_entry.id   AF-A0A971JW07-F1
#
_cell.length_a   1.000
_cell.length_b   1.000
_cell.length_c   1.000
_cell.angle_alpha   90.00
_cell.angle_beta   90.00
_cell.angle_gamma   90.00
#
_symmetry.space_group_name_H-M   'P 1'
#
loop_
_entity.id
_entity.type
_entity.pdbx_description
1 polymer ?
#
loop_
_entity_poly.entity_id
_entity_poly.type
_entity_poly.pdbx_seq_one_letter_code
_entity_poly.pdbx_strand_id
1 'polypeptide(L)'
;MSEEARATEAHDTKSDPPNVALVLGVLAVAAAFALSISAIIMATSKDGGSGGGGGAASHVTVTLSEFAIEPGAITVAEGGMLMIENAGSVPHNLEVVGEDYATADIDGGASAELDLSGLPVGTYDVICTIAGHESSGMTGTLTVVAGGEEVATGDSGSSSSSGDHGAHMSEEMAAQLDQAMMDSMNAFPAETAGVGNEILEPEILEDGTKYFELTAEIVDWEVEPGKTVEAWTYNGTVPGPEIHLEVGDRVRIDLTNETPLGTDLHMHGVKLPNDMDGVAPYTQDLILPGETFTYEFTATKIAVAMYHAHVHGQESVPNGMLGMIYIGDMPIPDIETIRDAVADESVPDDVTIDQELSMVLNDAGTIGYALNGKSFPATAPVAGTVGDWVMVHYANEGVQIHPMHLHQMDQIVIAKDGIPLTSPYAVDTLNVGPGERYTVIFRMEAPGVWVWHCHILPHVERDTGMFGMVTAVIVEEEGEE
;
A
#
# COMPACT_ATOMS: atom_id res chain seq x y z
N MET A 1 41.29 -53.95 -31.16
CA MET A 1 40.48 -55.11 -30.76
C MET A 1 41.14 -55.75 -29.55
N SER A 2 40.56 -55.56 -28.37
CA SER A 2 40.38 -56.53 -27.28
C SER A 2 40.25 -55.77 -25.96
N GLU A 3 39.06 -55.89 -25.39
CA GLU A 3 38.63 -55.48 -24.06
C GLU A 3 39.56 -56.02 -22.96
N GLU A 4 39.62 -55.33 -21.81
CA GLU A 4 39.30 -55.97 -20.53
C GLU A 4 38.98 -54.95 -19.43
N ALA A 5 37.99 -55.33 -18.63
CA ALA A 5 37.37 -54.60 -17.55
C ALA A 5 38.28 -54.38 -16.34
N ARG A 6 38.01 -53.31 -15.58
CA ARG A 6 38.29 -53.28 -14.14
C ARG A 6 37.22 -52.49 -13.39
N ALA A 7 36.68 -53.18 -12.40
CA ALA A 7 35.63 -52.75 -11.48
C ALA A 7 36.08 -51.58 -10.58
N THR A 8 35.14 -50.69 -10.29
CA THR A 8 35.27 -49.61 -9.31
C THR A 8 34.80 -50.12 -7.96
N GLU A 9 35.65 -50.02 -6.94
CA GLU A 9 35.34 -50.31 -5.54
C GLU A 9 34.35 -49.28 -4.99
N ALA A 10 33.28 -49.76 -4.36
CA ALA A 10 32.33 -48.97 -3.61
C ALA A 10 32.90 -48.71 -2.20
N HIS A 11 33.09 -47.45 -1.85
CA HIS A 11 33.39 -47.02 -0.48
C HIS A 11 32.09 -46.97 0.32
N ASP A 12 31.97 -47.90 1.27
CA ASP A 12 30.96 -47.95 2.32
C ASP A 12 31.27 -46.86 3.35
N THR A 13 30.50 -45.77 3.34
CA THR A 13 30.41 -44.83 4.47
C THR A 13 29.02 -44.93 5.07
N LYS A 14 28.95 -45.77 6.09
CA LYS A 14 27.87 -45.91 7.06
C LYS A 14 27.56 -44.53 7.68
N SER A 15 26.46 -43.91 7.26
CA SER A 15 25.90 -42.71 7.88
C SER A 15 25.04 -43.12 9.08
N ASP A 16 25.43 -42.70 10.28
CA ASP A 16 24.59 -42.80 11.48
C ASP A 16 23.30 -41.97 11.31
N PRO A 17 22.15 -42.43 11.84
CA PRO A 17 20.89 -41.68 11.72
C PRO A 17 20.91 -40.43 12.61
N PRO A 18 20.31 -39.31 12.19
CA PRO A 18 20.22 -38.13 13.03
C PRO A 18 19.29 -38.40 14.23
N ASN A 19 19.81 -38.07 15.41
CA ASN A 19 19.10 -38.14 16.70
C ASN A 19 17.85 -37.26 16.66
N VAL A 20 16.69 -37.91 16.71
CA VAL A 20 15.38 -37.34 17.00
C VAL A 20 15.35 -36.97 18.49
N ALA A 21 15.84 -35.78 18.85
CA ALA A 21 15.68 -35.18 20.17
C ALA A 21 16.05 -33.69 20.18
N LEU A 22 15.39 -32.86 19.36
CA LEU A 22 15.30 -31.41 19.60
C LEU A 22 14.14 -30.76 18.81
N VAL A 23 12.94 -31.31 18.94
CA VAL A 23 11.70 -30.67 18.50
C VAL A 23 10.70 -30.84 19.64
N LEU A 24 10.72 -29.92 20.61
CA LEU A 24 9.71 -29.70 21.66
C LEU A 24 10.19 -28.58 22.60
N GLY A 25 10.26 -27.34 22.08
CA GLY A 25 10.79 -26.23 22.85
C GLY A 25 10.46 -24.83 22.34
N VAL A 26 9.31 -24.62 21.66
CA VAL A 26 8.78 -23.25 21.34
C VAL A 26 7.24 -23.24 21.31
N LEU A 27 6.56 -23.93 22.24
CA LEU A 27 5.09 -23.95 22.31
C LEU A 27 4.55 -23.83 23.75
N ALA A 28 5.17 -22.97 24.58
CA ALA A 28 4.70 -22.71 25.94
C ALA A 28 5.14 -21.34 26.52
N VAL A 29 4.83 -20.23 25.83
CA VAL A 29 4.91 -18.86 26.43
C VAL A 29 3.63 -18.03 26.25
N ALA A 30 2.64 -18.49 25.49
CA ALA A 30 1.34 -17.81 25.39
C ALA A 30 0.30 -18.41 26.35
N ALA A 31 0.48 -18.23 27.66
CA ALA A 31 -0.58 -18.37 28.70
C ALA A 31 -0.02 -18.16 30.12
N ALA A 32 0.27 -16.92 30.50
CA ALA A 32 0.31 -16.51 31.92
C ALA A 32 0.58 -15.00 32.02
N PHE A 33 -0.44 -14.15 31.98
CA PHE A 33 -0.52 -12.93 32.78
C PHE A 33 -1.96 -12.40 32.73
N ALA A 34 -2.87 -13.19 33.31
CA ALA A 34 -4.16 -12.71 33.78
C ALA A 34 -4.30 -13.19 35.23
N LEU A 35 -4.69 -12.27 36.12
CA LEU A 35 -4.96 -12.41 37.58
C LEU A 35 -3.79 -12.11 38.53
N SER A 36 -3.83 -10.88 39.07
CA SER A 36 -3.66 -10.47 40.49
C SER A 36 -3.12 -9.02 40.47
N ILE A 37 -3.69 -8.01 41.14
CA ILE A 37 -4.06 -7.93 42.55
C ILE A 37 -5.13 -6.84 42.71
N SER A 38 -6.26 -7.18 43.34
CA SER A 38 -7.12 -6.20 44.01
C SER A 38 -6.66 -5.97 45.44
N ALA A 39 -6.76 -4.70 45.87
CA ALA A 39 -6.90 -4.21 47.24
C ALA A 39 -5.61 -4.01 48.09
N ILE A 40 -5.37 -2.74 48.48
CA ILE A 40 -5.59 -2.20 49.84
C ILE A 40 -4.81 -0.88 49.96
N ILE A 41 -5.50 0.26 50.12
CA ILE A 41 -5.26 1.20 51.23
C ILE A 41 -6.62 1.78 51.66
N MET A 42 -7.02 1.44 52.89
CA MET A 42 -8.12 2.08 53.61
C MET A 42 -7.54 3.00 54.70
N ALA A 43 -8.01 4.24 54.69
CA ALA A 43 -8.35 5.11 55.83
C ALA A 43 -7.26 5.58 56.82
N THR A 44 -7.08 6.91 56.85
CA THR A 44 -7.24 7.69 58.09
C THR A 44 -8.03 8.96 57.81
N SER A 45 -9.02 9.24 58.66
CA SER A 45 -9.88 10.42 58.63
C SER A 45 -9.60 11.32 59.85
N LYS A 46 -9.42 12.63 59.62
CA LYS A 46 -9.90 13.79 60.42
C LYS A 46 -9.00 15.01 60.21
N ASP A 47 -9.52 16.07 59.58
CA ASP A 47 -10.12 17.20 60.30
C ASP A 47 -10.77 18.18 59.30
N GLY A 48 -11.82 18.84 59.77
CA GLY A 48 -12.73 19.64 58.95
C GLY A 48 -12.16 20.96 58.43
N GLY A 49 -12.67 21.38 57.27
CA GLY A 49 -12.41 22.70 56.69
C GLY A 49 -13.29 22.92 55.47
N SER A 50 -14.41 23.61 55.67
CA SER A 50 -15.28 24.16 54.63
C SER A 50 -14.53 25.21 53.80
N GLY A 51 -14.49 25.07 52.48
CA GLY A 51 -14.16 26.18 51.59
C GLY A 51 -13.76 25.80 50.16
N GLY A 52 -14.64 26.09 49.20
CA GLY A 52 -14.29 26.30 47.78
C GLY A 52 -14.45 25.07 46.88
N GLY A 53 -15.67 24.82 46.37
CA GLY A 53 -15.86 23.97 45.21
C GLY A 53 -15.35 24.67 43.95
N GLY A 54 -14.10 24.40 43.58
CA GLY A 54 -13.67 24.47 42.18
C GLY A 54 -14.16 23.19 41.51
N GLY A 55 -14.92 23.32 40.42
CA GLY A 55 -15.34 22.16 39.63
C GLY A 55 -14.11 21.39 39.16
N ALA A 56 -14.05 20.10 39.45
CA ALA A 56 -13.03 19.24 38.87
C ALA A 56 -13.25 19.24 37.35
N ALA A 57 -12.20 19.55 36.59
CA ALA A 57 -12.23 19.45 35.13
C ALA A 57 -12.67 18.02 34.74
N SER A 58 -13.67 17.92 33.86
CA SER A 58 -14.05 16.64 33.28
C SER A 58 -12.89 16.13 32.43
N HIS A 59 -12.29 15.00 32.82
CA HIS A 59 -11.27 14.33 32.02
C HIS A 59 -11.99 13.35 31.10
N VAL A 60 -11.71 13.43 29.81
CA VAL A 60 -12.17 12.44 28.82
C VAL A 60 -10.98 11.58 28.43
N THR A 61 -11.07 10.28 28.63
CA THR A 61 -10.01 9.36 28.24
C THR A 61 -10.13 9.03 26.75
N VAL A 62 -9.01 9.10 26.05
CA VAL A 62 -8.85 8.70 24.65
C VAL A 62 -7.75 7.66 24.60
N THR A 63 -8.07 6.49 24.07
CA THR A 63 -7.14 5.38 23.90
C THR A 63 -6.62 5.37 22.46
N LEU A 64 -5.30 5.36 22.30
CA LEU A 64 -4.62 5.17 21.02
C LEU A 64 -4.18 3.71 20.94
N SER A 65 -4.42 3.08 19.80
CA SER A 65 -3.81 1.79 19.45
C SER A 65 -3.32 1.83 18.02
N GLU A 66 -2.65 0.78 17.56
CA GLU A 66 -2.35 0.65 16.14
C GLU A 66 -3.64 0.83 15.33
N PHE A 67 -3.61 1.84 14.46
CA PHE A 67 -4.68 2.15 13.50
C PHE A 67 -6.00 2.71 14.08
N ALA A 68 -6.06 3.09 15.36
CA ALA A 68 -7.31 3.64 15.93
C ALA A 68 -7.12 4.72 17.02
N ILE A 69 -8.02 5.70 17.01
CA ILE A 69 -8.28 6.63 18.12
C ILE A 69 -9.64 6.26 18.71
N GLU A 70 -9.70 5.88 19.98
CA GLU A 70 -10.93 5.42 20.65
C GLU A 70 -11.27 6.27 21.91
N PRO A 71 -12.44 6.91 21.97
CA PRO A 71 -13.47 6.95 20.94
C PRO A 71 -13.01 7.79 19.75
N GLY A 72 -13.41 7.38 18.53
CA GLY A 72 -13.14 8.18 17.31
C GLY A 72 -13.97 9.47 17.24
N ALA A 73 -14.97 9.62 18.09
CA ALA A 73 -15.72 10.85 18.31
C ALA A 73 -15.61 11.25 19.80
N ILE A 74 -14.81 12.28 20.06
CA ILE A 74 -14.49 12.78 21.39
C ILE A 74 -15.35 14.02 21.64
N THR A 75 -16.04 14.08 22.79
CA THR A 75 -16.77 15.29 23.21
C THR A 75 -16.25 15.75 24.55
N VAL A 76 -15.84 17.01 24.62
CA VAL A 76 -15.27 17.62 25.83
C VAL A 76 -15.88 19.01 26.04
N ALA A 77 -16.05 19.43 27.29
CA ALA A 77 -16.47 20.79 27.59
C ALA A 77 -15.34 21.79 27.28
N GLU A 78 -15.69 23.03 26.93
CA GLU A 78 -14.77 24.15 26.79
C GLU A 78 -13.86 24.28 28.01
N GLY A 79 -12.54 24.31 27.80
CA GLY A 79 -11.53 24.30 28.86
C GLY A 79 -11.34 22.95 29.54
N GLY A 80 -11.78 21.86 28.92
CA GLY A 80 -11.58 20.49 29.40
C GLY A 80 -10.19 19.94 29.06
N MET A 81 -9.95 18.72 29.53
CA MET A 81 -8.67 18.02 29.38
C MET A 81 -8.92 16.61 28.85
N LEU A 82 -8.05 16.16 27.94
CA LEU A 82 -8.04 14.78 27.49
C LEU A 82 -6.93 14.00 28.20
N MET A 83 -7.23 12.79 28.63
CA MET A 83 -6.24 11.81 29.08
C MET A 83 -5.99 10.83 27.95
N ILE A 84 -4.82 10.92 27.32
CA ILE A 84 -4.45 10.10 26.18
C ILE A 84 -3.67 8.88 26.67
N GLU A 85 -4.21 7.68 26.44
CA GLU A 85 -3.59 6.42 26.82
C GLU A 85 -3.13 5.69 25.56
N ASN A 86 -1.85 5.32 25.48
CA ASN A 86 -1.37 4.47 24.40
C ASN A 86 -1.52 2.99 24.83
N ALA A 87 -2.51 2.30 24.28
CA ALA A 87 -2.71 0.86 24.44
C ALA A 87 -1.99 0.01 23.36
N GLY A 88 -1.41 0.65 22.35
CA GLY A 88 -0.58 0.03 21.33
C GLY A 88 0.82 -0.36 21.83
N SER A 89 1.54 -1.02 20.95
CA SER A 89 2.92 -1.48 21.11
C SER A 89 3.97 -0.51 20.53
N VAL A 90 3.56 0.42 19.66
CA VAL A 90 4.43 1.46 19.06
C VAL A 90 4.10 2.85 19.63
N PRO A 91 4.97 3.86 19.48
CA PRO A 91 4.67 5.22 19.91
C PRO A 91 3.47 5.82 19.15
N HIS A 92 2.66 6.59 19.86
CA HIS A 92 1.52 7.34 19.31
C HIS A 92 1.46 8.75 19.90
N ASN A 93 0.87 9.70 19.19
CA ASN A 93 0.55 11.02 19.71
C ASN A 93 -0.87 11.42 19.24
N LEU A 94 -1.40 12.51 19.77
CA LEU A 94 -2.68 13.07 19.33
C LEU A 94 -2.52 14.57 19.11
N GLU A 95 -2.86 15.02 17.91
CA GLU A 95 -2.83 16.41 17.46
C GLU A 95 -4.23 16.85 17.02
N VAL A 96 -4.61 18.09 17.35
CA VAL A 96 -5.81 18.77 16.84
C VAL A 96 -5.45 19.52 15.56
N VAL A 97 -6.00 19.09 14.42
CA VAL A 97 -5.57 19.58 13.10
C VAL A 97 -5.84 21.08 12.95
N GLY A 98 -4.81 21.82 12.54
CA GLY A 98 -4.89 23.26 12.30
C GLY A 98 -4.78 24.13 13.56
N GLU A 99 -4.59 23.52 14.73
CA GLU A 99 -4.48 24.19 16.03
C GLU A 99 -3.18 23.79 16.75
N ASP A 100 -2.66 24.62 17.65
CA ASP A 100 -1.39 24.35 18.38
C ASP A 100 -1.64 23.48 19.64
N TYR A 101 -2.31 22.34 19.46
CA TYR A 101 -2.68 21.41 20.52
C TYR A 101 -2.27 19.98 20.15
N ALA A 102 -1.15 19.53 20.69
CA ALA A 102 -0.66 18.17 20.49
C ALA A 102 0.00 17.60 21.75
N THR A 103 -0.05 16.27 21.91
CA THR A 103 0.81 15.57 22.88
C THR A 103 2.20 15.35 22.30
N ALA A 104 3.20 15.15 23.17
CA ALA A 104 4.45 14.50 22.75
C ALA A 104 4.17 13.03 22.38
N ASP A 105 5.14 12.37 21.76
CA ASP A 105 5.09 10.94 21.49
C ASP A 105 4.96 10.14 22.80
N ILE A 106 3.97 9.26 22.85
CA ILE A 106 3.58 8.45 24.00
C ILE A 106 4.00 7.01 23.68
N ASP A 107 4.92 6.44 24.46
CA ASP A 107 5.31 5.04 24.32
C ASP A 107 4.17 4.06 24.63
N GLY A 108 4.24 2.84 24.10
CA GLY A 108 3.24 1.79 24.36
C GLY A 108 3.06 1.49 25.85
N GLY A 109 1.81 1.54 26.32
CA GLY A 109 1.43 1.40 27.73
C GLY A 109 1.62 2.67 28.58
N ALA A 110 2.08 3.78 28.01
CA ALA A 110 2.19 5.08 28.67
C ALA A 110 0.95 5.96 28.41
N SER A 111 0.90 7.11 29.07
CA SER A 111 -0.19 8.08 28.91
C SER A 111 0.31 9.51 29.05
N ALA A 112 -0.43 10.46 28.46
CA ALA A 112 -0.18 11.89 28.53
C ALA A 112 -1.49 12.67 28.66
N GLU A 113 -1.41 13.89 29.20
CA GLU A 113 -2.54 14.82 29.26
C GLU A 113 -2.45 15.82 28.10
N LEU A 114 -3.58 16.12 27.47
CA LEU A 114 -3.72 17.21 26.52
C LEU A 114 -4.68 18.27 27.09
N ASP A 115 -4.13 19.43 27.44
CA ASP A 115 -4.88 20.57 27.96
C ASP A 115 -5.48 21.36 26.80
N LEU A 116 -6.81 21.35 26.68
CA LEU A 116 -7.55 22.07 25.64
C LEU A 116 -8.00 23.46 26.11
N SER A 117 -7.41 23.98 27.19
CA SER A 117 -7.68 25.33 27.66
C SER A 117 -7.44 26.35 26.55
N GLY A 118 -8.47 27.14 26.25
CA GLY A 118 -8.43 28.17 25.21
C GLY A 118 -8.83 27.70 23.82
N LEU A 119 -9.07 26.40 23.60
CA LEU A 119 -9.63 25.90 22.35
C LEU A 119 -11.12 26.31 22.28
N PRO A 120 -11.55 27.07 21.25
CA PRO A 120 -12.93 27.53 21.13
C PRO A 120 -13.93 26.38 21.00
N VAL A 121 -15.21 26.67 21.25
CA VAL A 121 -16.30 25.73 20.94
C VAL A 121 -16.33 25.46 19.43
N GLY A 122 -16.43 24.20 19.05
CA GLY A 122 -16.29 23.80 17.66
C GLY A 122 -16.08 22.31 17.48
N THR A 123 -15.95 21.91 16.23
CA THR A 123 -15.62 20.55 15.81
C THR A 123 -14.29 20.60 15.07
N TYR A 124 -13.38 19.74 15.46
CA TYR A 124 -12.00 19.69 14.99
C TYR A 124 -11.67 18.25 14.62
N ASP A 125 -10.82 18.08 13.62
CA ASP A 125 -10.22 16.78 13.35
C ASP A 125 -9.06 16.54 14.31
N VAL A 126 -8.88 15.28 14.70
CA VAL A 126 -7.72 14.84 15.49
C VAL A 126 -7.02 13.70 14.76
N ILE A 127 -5.69 13.71 14.80
CA ILE A 127 -4.85 12.72 14.10
C ILE A 127 -3.69 12.26 14.98
N CYS A 128 -3.10 11.12 14.64
CA CYS A 128 -1.77 10.72 15.11
C CYS A 128 -0.74 11.06 14.03
N THR A 129 0.20 11.96 14.33
CA THR A 129 1.20 12.48 13.37
C THR A 129 2.45 11.61 13.24
N ILE A 130 2.53 10.51 13.99
CA ILE A 130 3.54 9.48 13.73
C ILE A 130 3.43 9.04 12.28
N ALA A 131 4.56 9.01 11.58
CA ALA A 131 4.61 8.78 10.13
C ALA A 131 3.82 7.53 9.73
N GLY A 132 2.88 7.71 8.79
CA GLY A 132 2.02 6.65 8.27
C GLY A 132 0.80 6.30 9.15
N HIS A 133 0.67 6.82 10.36
CA HIS A 133 -0.42 6.45 11.26
C HIS A 133 -1.75 7.14 10.90
N GLU A 134 -1.73 8.43 10.57
CA GLU A 134 -2.89 9.16 10.05
C GLU A 134 -3.44 8.46 8.78
N SER A 135 -2.56 8.20 7.81
CA SER A 135 -2.94 7.53 6.55
C SER A 135 -3.42 6.09 6.75
N SER A 136 -3.03 5.46 7.86
CA SER A 136 -3.51 4.13 8.27
C SER A 136 -4.79 4.17 9.13
N GLY A 137 -5.47 5.32 9.21
CA GLY A 137 -6.79 5.45 9.84
C GLY A 137 -6.78 5.99 11.27
N MET A 138 -5.64 6.42 11.81
CA MET A 138 -5.58 7.07 13.13
C MET A 138 -6.06 8.53 13.06
N THR A 139 -7.36 8.66 12.77
CA THR A 139 -8.09 9.91 12.67
C THR A 139 -9.33 9.83 13.56
N GLY A 140 -9.82 10.98 13.99
CA GLY A 140 -11.03 11.10 14.77
C GLY A 140 -11.54 12.54 14.77
N THR A 141 -12.61 12.78 15.51
CA THR A 141 -13.23 14.10 15.63
C THR A 141 -13.32 14.51 17.09
N LEU A 142 -12.87 15.71 17.41
CA LEU A 142 -13.01 16.36 18.70
C LEU A 142 -14.10 17.43 18.62
N THR A 143 -15.12 17.32 19.48
CA THR A 143 -16.16 18.36 19.63
C THR A 143 -16.02 19.03 21.00
N VAL A 144 -15.76 20.34 20.97
CA VAL A 144 -15.70 21.20 22.17
C VAL A 144 -17.07 21.87 22.35
N VAL A 145 -17.76 21.55 23.45
CA VAL A 145 -19.09 22.09 23.77
C VAL A 145 -19.05 23.16 24.86
N ALA A 146 -19.95 24.14 24.80
CA ALA A 146 -20.04 25.18 25.83
C ALA A 146 -20.41 24.58 27.20
N GLY A 147 -19.77 25.04 28.27
CA GLY A 147 -19.98 24.51 29.62
C GLY A 147 -21.44 24.58 30.08
N GLY A 148 -22.10 23.42 30.17
CA GLY A 148 -23.51 23.30 30.57
C GLY A 148 -24.23 22.02 30.13
N GLU A 149 -23.68 21.25 29.19
CA GLU A 149 -24.18 19.92 28.82
C GLU A 149 -23.41 18.82 29.57
N GLU A 150 -24.13 17.90 30.23
CA GLU A 150 -23.54 16.76 30.93
C GLU A 150 -22.83 15.83 29.94
N VAL A 151 -21.51 15.68 30.09
CA VAL A 151 -20.72 14.62 29.45
C VAL A 151 -21.15 13.29 30.07
N ALA A 152 -21.98 12.53 29.37
CA ALA A 152 -22.43 11.22 29.82
C ALA A 152 -21.28 10.20 29.72
N THR A 153 -20.73 9.81 30.86
CA THR A 153 -19.84 8.65 30.97
C THR A 153 -20.66 7.37 30.77
N GLY A 154 -20.60 6.79 29.58
CA GLY A 154 -21.29 5.53 29.26
C GLY A 154 -20.57 4.31 29.85
N ASP A 155 -20.94 3.91 31.07
CA ASP A 155 -20.68 2.57 31.58
C ASP A 155 -21.68 1.59 30.95
N SER A 156 -21.14 0.48 30.44
CA SER A 156 -21.86 -0.60 29.76
C SER A 156 -22.85 -1.32 30.70
N GLY A 157 -24.11 -0.88 30.68
CA GLY A 157 -25.23 -1.56 31.31
C GLY A 157 -26.30 -1.93 30.29
N SER A 158 -26.30 -3.18 29.85
CA SER A 158 -27.32 -3.79 28.98
C SER A 158 -28.75 -3.40 29.41
N SER A 159 -29.41 -2.55 28.64
CA SER A 159 -30.87 -2.55 28.56
C SER A 159 -31.31 -2.31 27.12
N SER A 160 -32.06 -3.27 26.60
CA SER A 160 -32.69 -3.22 25.29
C SER A 160 -33.64 -2.03 25.19
N SER A 161 -33.24 -1.00 24.44
CA SER A 161 -34.18 -0.16 23.72
C SER A 161 -33.63 0.09 22.33
N SER A 162 -34.35 -0.44 21.34
CA SER A 162 -34.29 -0.05 19.94
C SER A 162 -34.52 1.46 19.86
N GLY A 163 -33.43 2.21 19.83
CA GLY A 163 -33.38 3.65 19.66
C GLY A 163 -32.53 3.93 18.44
N ASP A 164 -33.20 4.41 17.41
CA ASP A 164 -32.70 4.98 16.18
C ASP A 164 -31.53 5.94 16.45
N HIS A 165 -30.32 5.57 16.01
CA HIS A 165 -29.15 6.45 15.96
C HIS A 165 -28.74 6.67 14.50
N GLY A 166 -29.70 7.07 13.66
CA GLY A 166 -29.40 7.82 12.45
C GLY A 166 -29.33 9.30 12.80
N ALA A 167 -28.15 9.93 12.73
CA ALA A 167 -28.11 11.36 12.51
C ALA A 167 -28.90 11.63 11.22
N HIS A 168 -30.06 12.29 11.32
CA HIS A 168 -30.87 12.56 10.15
C HIS A 168 -30.14 13.57 9.25
N MET A 169 -29.41 13.07 8.24
CA MET A 169 -28.95 13.90 7.13
C MET A 169 -30.19 14.57 6.50
N SER A 170 -30.12 15.87 6.26
CA SER A 170 -31.20 16.57 5.56
C SER A 170 -31.28 16.07 4.12
N GLU A 171 -32.47 16.11 3.53
CA GLU A 171 -32.65 15.77 2.11
C GLU A 171 -31.75 16.64 1.21
N GLU A 172 -31.51 17.89 1.60
CA GLU A 172 -30.61 18.81 0.90
C GLU A 172 -29.14 18.37 0.99
N MET A 173 -28.68 17.97 2.18
CA MET A 173 -27.32 17.45 2.36
C MET A 173 -27.12 16.14 1.61
N ALA A 174 -28.08 15.22 1.66
CA ALA A 174 -28.02 13.98 0.90
C ALA A 174 -27.92 14.24 -0.61
N ALA A 175 -28.75 15.15 -1.15
CA ALA A 175 -28.68 15.51 -2.56
C ALA A 175 -27.35 16.18 -2.95
N GLN A 176 -26.73 16.95 -2.04
CA GLN A 176 -25.41 17.54 -2.28
C GLN A 176 -24.31 16.48 -2.32
N LEU A 177 -24.34 15.50 -1.42
CA LEU A 177 -23.39 14.38 -1.41
C LEU A 177 -23.56 13.51 -2.66
N ASP A 178 -24.79 13.19 -3.04
CA ASP A 178 -25.09 12.46 -4.28
C ASP A 178 -24.53 13.21 -5.50
N GLN A 179 -24.72 14.52 -5.57
CA GLN A 179 -24.21 15.34 -6.66
C GLN A 179 -22.68 15.36 -6.69
N ALA A 180 -22.02 15.51 -5.54
CA ALA A 180 -20.55 15.49 -5.46
C ALA A 180 -19.97 14.16 -5.94
N MET A 181 -20.59 13.03 -5.53
CA MET A 181 -20.23 11.70 -6.02
C MET A 181 -20.36 11.62 -7.53
N MET A 182 -21.51 12.01 -8.09
CA MET A 182 -21.72 11.98 -9.54
C MET A 182 -20.76 12.91 -10.31
N ASP A 183 -20.47 14.10 -9.77
CA ASP A 183 -19.55 15.05 -10.40
C ASP A 183 -18.12 14.50 -10.44
N SER A 184 -17.66 13.86 -9.36
CA SER A 184 -16.35 13.21 -9.34
C SER A 184 -16.24 12.09 -10.37
N MET A 185 -17.27 11.24 -10.50
CA MET A 185 -17.31 10.16 -11.48
C MET A 185 -17.33 10.69 -12.92
N ASN A 186 -18.12 11.74 -13.18
CA ASN A 186 -18.24 12.35 -14.50
C ASN A 186 -17.00 13.15 -14.93
N ALA A 187 -16.07 13.43 -14.02
CA ALA A 187 -14.80 14.07 -14.35
C ALA A 187 -13.82 13.14 -15.06
N PHE A 188 -14.08 11.82 -15.07
CA PHE A 188 -13.21 10.83 -15.69
C PHE A 188 -13.41 10.68 -17.20
N PRO A 189 -12.33 10.48 -17.98
CA PRO A 189 -10.93 10.61 -17.57
C PRO A 189 -10.51 12.08 -17.51
N ALA A 190 -9.85 12.47 -16.43
CA ALA A 190 -9.28 13.81 -16.28
C ALA A 190 -7.81 13.84 -16.71
N GLU A 191 -7.39 14.95 -17.30
CA GLU A 191 -5.99 15.17 -17.67
C GLU A 191 -5.17 15.69 -16.49
N THR A 192 -3.93 15.21 -16.36
CA THR A 192 -2.90 15.72 -15.45
C THR A 192 -1.55 15.77 -16.16
N ALA A 193 -0.61 16.54 -15.64
CA ALA A 193 0.76 16.57 -16.15
C ALA A 193 1.55 15.31 -15.75
N GLY A 194 2.39 14.81 -16.66
CA GLY A 194 3.27 13.65 -16.42
C GLY A 194 2.56 12.30 -16.58
N VAL A 195 3.30 11.32 -17.11
CA VAL A 195 2.87 9.94 -17.33
C VAL A 195 3.95 9.02 -16.76
N GLY A 196 3.55 8.03 -15.97
CA GLY A 196 4.45 7.02 -15.41
C GLY A 196 4.63 5.83 -16.34
N ASN A 197 5.49 4.88 -15.95
CA ASN A 197 5.75 3.66 -16.73
C ASN A 197 6.20 3.90 -18.18
N GLU A 198 6.85 5.03 -18.46
CA GLU A 198 7.42 5.28 -19.79
C GLU A 198 8.61 4.34 -20.02
N ILE A 199 8.75 3.81 -21.23
CA ILE A 199 9.88 2.92 -21.56
C ILE A 199 11.18 3.74 -21.61
N LEU A 200 12.19 3.34 -20.83
CA LEU A 200 13.54 3.87 -20.95
C LEU A 200 14.30 3.05 -22.00
N GLU A 201 14.53 3.65 -23.17
CA GLU A 201 15.27 3.03 -24.25
C GLU A 201 16.78 2.98 -23.93
N PRO A 202 17.47 1.85 -24.12
CA PRO A 202 18.90 1.75 -23.86
C PRO A 202 19.75 2.39 -24.96
N GLU A 203 20.90 2.94 -24.58
CA GLU A 203 22.03 3.05 -25.50
C GLU A 203 22.68 1.67 -25.67
N ILE A 204 22.98 1.28 -26.91
CA ILE A 204 23.72 0.03 -27.18
C ILE A 204 25.21 0.34 -27.30
N LEU A 205 26.00 -0.11 -26.34
CA LEU A 205 27.45 0.07 -26.32
C LEU A 205 28.15 -0.79 -27.39
N GLU A 206 29.43 -0.48 -27.68
CA GLU A 206 30.21 -1.18 -28.72
C GLU A 206 30.29 -2.70 -28.55
N ASP A 207 30.22 -3.20 -27.31
CA ASP A 207 30.29 -4.62 -26.98
C ASP A 207 28.91 -5.30 -26.90
N GLY A 208 27.85 -4.59 -27.30
CA GLY A 208 26.46 -5.04 -27.29
C GLY A 208 25.75 -4.92 -25.94
N THR A 209 26.37 -4.31 -24.93
CA THR A 209 25.73 -4.05 -23.63
C THR A 209 24.62 -3.00 -23.78
N LYS A 210 23.44 -3.26 -23.20
CA LYS A 210 22.37 -2.28 -23.05
C LYS A 210 22.68 -1.38 -21.86
N TYR A 211 22.85 -0.09 -22.12
CA TYR A 211 23.18 0.93 -21.14
C TYR A 211 21.98 1.82 -20.85
N PHE A 212 21.71 2.06 -19.57
CA PHE A 212 20.62 2.91 -19.08
C PHE A 212 21.17 3.93 -18.08
N GLU A 213 20.60 5.13 -18.10
CA GLU A 213 20.85 6.18 -17.12
C GLU A 213 19.59 6.39 -16.28
N LEU A 214 19.69 6.14 -14.98
CA LEU A 214 18.66 6.46 -14.00
C LEU A 214 19.10 7.65 -13.15
N THR A 215 18.17 8.56 -12.90
CA THR A 215 18.40 9.70 -11.99
C THR A 215 17.36 9.65 -10.88
N ALA A 216 17.80 9.47 -9.64
CA ALA A 216 16.93 9.62 -8.48
C ALA A 216 16.80 11.12 -8.16
N GLU A 217 15.60 11.68 -8.30
CA GLU A 217 15.36 13.12 -8.12
C GLU A 217 13.97 13.38 -7.53
N ILE A 218 13.81 14.57 -6.94
CA ILE A 218 12.54 15.04 -6.40
C ILE A 218 11.91 16.03 -7.38
N VAL A 219 10.65 15.79 -7.77
CA VAL A 219 9.92 16.63 -8.73
C VAL A 219 8.52 16.99 -8.23
N ASP A 220 7.96 18.06 -8.79
CA ASP A 220 6.55 18.40 -8.64
C ASP A 220 5.71 17.46 -9.54
N TRP A 221 4.95 16.55 -8.93
CA TRP A 221 4.11 15.57 -9.62
C TRP A 221 2.63 15.84 -9.41
N GLU A 222 1.84 15.94 -10.49
CA GLU A 222 0.39 16.12 -10.40
C GLU A 222 -0.32 14.75 -10.30
N VAL A 223 -0.79 14.38 -9.11
CA VAL A 223 -1.42 13.08 -8.84
C VAL A 223 -2.91 13.06 -9.19
N GLU A 224 -3.59 14.18 -9.01
CA GLU A 224 -5.02 14.42 -9.29
C GLU A 224 -5.13 15.86 -9.84
N PRO A 225 -6.13 16.21 -10.69
CA PRO A 225 -6.23 17.54 -11.27
C PRO A 225 -6.16 18.66 -10.21
N GLY A 226 -5.16 19.53 -10.34
CA GLY A 226 -4.93 20.63 -9.39
C GLY A 226 -4.28 20.23 -8.06
N LYS A 227 -3.91 18.95 -7.89
CA LYS A 227 -3.17 18.43 -6.73
C LYS A 227 -1.77 18.00 -7.15
N THR A 228 -0.82 18.90 -6.94
CA THR A 228 0.61 18.64 -7.13
C THR A 228 1.28 18.31 -5.79
N VAL A 229 2.14 17.30 -5.80
CA VAL A 229 2.87 16.82 -4.63
C VAL A 229 4.35 16.72 -4.92
N GLU A 230 5.18 16.78 -3.88
CA GLU A 230 6.61 16.52 -3.99
C GLU A 230 6.83 15.00 -4.09
N ALA A 231 7.19 14.52 -5.28
CA ALA A 231 7.41 13.11 -5.55
C ALA A 231 8.90 12.79 -5.65
N TRP A 232 9.29 11.65 -5.09
CA TRP A 232 10.63 11.08 -5.25
C TRP A 232 10.56 10.10 -6.41
N THR A 233 11.43 10.27 -7.40
CA THR A 233 11.26 9.62 -8.71
C THR A 233 12.56 9.04 -9.21
N TYR A 234 12.43 8.08 -10.14
CA TYR A 234 13.47 7.81 -11.11
C TYR A 234 13.10 8.53 -12.42
N ASN A 235 13.98 9.39 -12.92
CA ASN A 235 13.84 10.12 -14.19
C ASN A 235 12.59 11.01 -14.28
N GLY A 236 12.13 11.54 -13.15
CA GLY A 236 11.04 12.53 -13.11
C GLY A 236 9.63 11.97 -13.29
N THR A 237 9.44 10.64 -13.25
CA THR A 237 8.12 10.00 -13.42
C THR A 237 7.74 9.14 -12.22
N VAL A 238 6.43 8.99 -11.98
CA VAL A 238 5.86 8.05 -11.01
C VAL A 238 4.84 7.14 -11.70
N PRO A 239 5.05 5.81 -11.72
CA PRO A 239 6.29 5.13 -11.34
C PRO A 239 7.45 5.56 -12.26
N GLY A 240 8.66 5.23 -11.84
CA GLY A 240 9.86 5.34 -12.67
C GLY A 240 9.73 4.57 -13.98
N PRO A 241 10.64 4.81 -14.93
CA PRO A 241 10.53 4.23 -16.27
C PRO A 241 10.62 2.70 -16.27
N GLU A 242 9.99 2.08 -17.26
CA GLU A 242 10.10 0.66 -17.50
C GLU A 242 11.41 0.32 -18.22
N ILE A 243 12.07 -0.75 -17.79
CA ILE A 243 13.29 -1.28 -18.42
C ILE A 243 12.96 -2.61 -19.08
N HIS A 244 13.09 -2.68 -20.42
CA HIS A 244 12.75 -3.86 -21.21
C HIS A 244 14.02 -4.56 -21.72
N LEU A 245 14.17 -5.83 -21.36
CA LEU A 245 15.36 -6.65 -21.61
C LEU A 245 14.98 -8.00 -22.21
N GLU A 246 15.96 -8.65 -22.81
CA GLU A 246 15.87 -10.03 -23.29
C GLU A 246 16.75 -10.96 -22.46
N VAL A 247 16.39 -12.25 -22.44
CA VAL A 247 17.24 -13.27 -21.82
C VAL A 247 18.57 -13.35 -22.57
N GLY A 248 19.67 -13.10 -21.85
CA GLY A 248 21.03 -13.09 -22.36
C GLY A 248 21.62 -11.69 -22.50
N ASP A 249 20.82 -10.63 -22.37
CA ASP A 249 21.32 -9.26 -22.43
C ASP A 249 22.36 -8.97 -21.35
N ARG A 250 23.44 -8.30 -21.76
CA ARG A 250 24.38 -7.66 -20.83
C ARG A 250 23.84 -6.26 -20.54
N VAL A 251 23.72 -5.94 -19.27
CA VAL A 251 23.05 -4.72 -18.81
C VAL A 251 24.03 -3.90 -17.98
N ARG A 252 24.03 -2.59 -18.22
CA ARG A 252 24.66 -1.59 -17.37
C ARG A 252 23.65 -0.50 -17.04
N ILE A 253 23.48 -0.18 -15.77
CA ILE A 253 22.63 0.93 -15.29
C ILE A 253 23.49 1.85 -14.45
N ASP A 254 23.61 3.12 -14.86
CA ASP A 254 24.19 4.15 -14.00
C ASP A 254 23.07 4.85 -13.24
N LEU A 255 23.05 4.72 -11.91
CA LEU A 255 22.14 5.46 -11.04
C LEU A 255 22.87 6.67 -10.47
N THR A 256 22.42 7.87 -10.84
CA THR A 256 22.85 9.13 -10.25
C THR A 256 21.85 9.59 -9.18
N ASN A 257 22.34 9.92 -7.98
CA ASN A 257 21.49 10.37 -6.89
C ASN A 257 21.48 11.90 -6.79
N GLU A 258 20.36 12.54 -7.11
CA GLU A 258 20.14 13.98 -6.92
C GLU A 258 19.21 14.30 -5.73
N THR A 259 18.80 13.27 -4.98
CA THR A 259 17.99 13.43 -3.76
C THR A 259 18.85 13.91 -2.56
N PRO A 260 18.25 14.45 -1.49
CA PRO A 260 19.01 14.90 -0.31
C PRO A 260 19.51 13.77 0.60
N LEU A 261 19.03 12.53 0.40
CA LEU A 261 19.41 11.36 1.19
C LEU A 261 20.32 10.43 0.39
N GLY A 262 21.07 9.56 1.07
CA GLY A 262 21.75 8.47 0.38
C GLY A 262 20.75 7.47 -0.20
N THR A 263 21.09 6.80 -1.28
CA THR A 263 20.21 5.82 -1.93
C THR A 263 20.97 4.59 -2.43
N ASP A 264 20.23 3.60 -2.91
CA ASP A 264 20.67 2.40 -3.62
C ASP A 264 19.53 1.92 -4.55
N LEU A 265 19.77 0.88 -5.35
CA LEU A 265 18.80 0.32 -6.29
C LEU A 265 18.69 -1.19 -6.13
N HIS A 266 17.66 -1.65 -5.43
CA HIS A 266 17.35 -3.08 -5.29
C HIS A 266 16.37 -3.51 -6.40
N MET A 267 16.62 -4.65 -7.04
CA MET A 267 15.80 -5.17 -8.14
C MET A 267 15.18 -6.53 -7.77
N HIS A 268 13.90 -6.53 -7.43
CA HIS A 268 13.14 -7.73 -7.11
C HIS A 268 12.99 -8.63 -8.33
N GLY A 269 13.32 -9.92 -8.18
CA GLY A 269 13.09 -10.93 -9.22
C GLY A 269 14.20 -11.05 -10.27
N VAL A 270 15.15 -10.10 -10.30
CA VAL A 270 16.35 -10.16 -11.15
C VAL A 270 17.44 -10.96 -10.43
N LYS A 271 18.14 -11.83 -11.17
CA LYS A 271 19.25 -12.61 -10.61
C LYS A 271 20.55 -11.83 -10.77
N LEU A 272 21.04 -11.28 -9.66
CA LEU A 272 22.19 -10.38 -9.64
C LEU A 272 23.43 -11.03 -8.97
N PRO A 273 24.65 -10.63 -9.36
CA PRO A 273 25.83 -10.76 -8.51
C PRO A 273 25.58 -10.10 -7.14
N ASN A 274 26.18 -10.63 -6.08
CA ASN A 274 25.93 -10.11 -4.73
C ASN A 274 26.35 -8.64 -4.58
N ASP A 275 27.38 -8.18 -5.29
CA ASP A 275 27.84 -6.79 -5.29
C ASP A 275 27.00 -5.83 -6.13
N MET A 276 25.90 -6.31 -6.72
CA MET A 276 24.94 -5.55 -7.53
C MET A 276 23.52 -5.60 -6.96
N ASP A 277 23.35 -6.17 -5.77
CA ASP A 277 22.04 -6.47 -5.19
C ASP A 277 21.28 -5.21 -4.71
N GLY A 278 21.95 -4.08 -4.44
CA GLY A 278 21.22 -2.85 -4.10
C GLY A 278 20.84 -2.68 -2.63
N VAL A 279 21.68 -3.15 -1.70
CA VAL A 279 21.39 -3.16 -0.25
C VAL A 279 22.60 -2.65 0.52
N ALA A 280 22.76 -1.33 0.62
CA ALA A 280 23.85 -0.74 1.36
C ALA A 280 23.70 -0.94 2.89
N PRO A 281 24.80 -1.16 3.65
CA PRO A 281 26.19 -1.26 3.22
C PRO A 281 26.64 -2.70 2.92
N TYR A 282 25.70 -3.64 2.75
CA TYR A 282 26.02 -5.07 2.73
C TYR A 282 26.51 -5.56 1.38
N THR A 283 25.89 -5.07 0.31
CA THR A 283 26.15 -5.50 -1.07
C THR A 283 26.85 -4.42 -1.88
N GLN A 284 26.72 -3.16 -1.48
CA GLN A 284 27.43 -2.02 -2.07
C GLN A 284 27.63 -0.91 -1.04
N ASP A 285 28.44 0.10 -1.39
CA ASP A 285 28.47 1.36 -0.67
C ASP A 285 27.22 2.19 -0.99
N LEU A 286 26.80 3.02 -0.03
CA LEU A 286 25.66 3.93 -0.18
C LEU A 286 25.97 4.99 -1.24
N ILE A 287 25.03 5.25 -2.15
CA ILE A 287 25.16 6.29 -3.18
C ILE A 287 24.79 7.64 -2.55
N LEU A 288 25.77 8.48 -2.24
CA LEU A 288 25.50 9.77 -1.60
C LEU A 288 24.93 10.79 -2.60
N PRO A 289 24.32 11.90 -2.13
CA PRO A 289 23.87 12.98 -3.00
C PRO A 289 24.99 13.49 -3.92
N GLY A 290 24.72 13.54 -5.22
CA GLY A 290 25.64 13.90 -6.29
C GLY A 290 26.57 12.78 -6.77
N GLU A 291 26.48 11.58 -6.20
CA GLU A 291 27.26 10.42 -6.64
C GLU A 291 26.48 9.55 -7.63
N THR A 292 27.24 8.76 -8.39
CA THR A 292 26.73 7.78 -9.36
C THR A 292 27.30 6.41 -9.02
N PHE A 293 26.47 5.38 -9.10
CA PHE A 293 26.90 3.98 -9.01
C PHE A 293 26.47 3.22 -10.27
N THR A 294 27.36 2.34 -10.74
CA THR A 294 27.13 1.52 -11.93
C THR A 294 26.77 0.09 -11.54
N TYR A 295 25.56 -0.33 -11.89
CA TYR A 295 25.11 -1.72 -11.80
C TYR A 295 25.42 -2.47 -13.10
N GLU A 296 26.08 -3.63 -13.02
CA GLU A 296 26.36 -4.47 -14.20
C GLU A 296 25.92 -5.92 -13.97
N PHE A 297 25.09 -6.45 -14.87
CA PHE A 297 24.63 -7.83 -14.77
C PHE A 297 24.29 -8.44 -16.13
N THR A 298 23.90 -9.72 -16.13
CA THR A 298 23.34 -10.40 -17.29
C THR A 298 21.93 -10.86 -16.95
N ALA A 299 20.97 -10.54 -17.82
CA ALA A 299 19.59 -10.98 -17.69
C ALA A 299 19.52 -12.50 -17.98
N THR A 300 19.35 -13.33 -16.95
CA THR A 300 19.56 -14.80 -17.07
C THR A 300 18.28 -15.63 -17.15
N LYS A 301 17.12 -15.04 -16.89
CA LYS A 301 15.82 -15.72 -16.91
C LYS A 301 14.71 -14.71 -17.17
N ILE A 302 13.56 -15.21 -17.62
CA ILE A 302 12.35 -14.41 -17.73
C ILE A 302 11.98 -13.84 -16.36
N ALA A 303 11.56 -12.59 -16.32
CA ALA A 303 11.12 -11.92 -15.10
C ALA A 303 10.14 -10.78 -15.38
N VAL A 304 9.11 -10.69 -14.54
CA VAL A 304 8.40 -9.45 -14.23
C VAL A 304 8.92 -8.99 -12.88
N ALA A 305 9.75 -7.97 -12.91
CA ALA A 305 10.55 -7.47 -11.82
C ALA A 305 10.17 -6.02 -11.51
N MET A 306 10.54 -5.57 -10.31
CA MET A 306 10.43 -4.18 -9.91
C MET A 306 11.76 -3.72 -9.33
N TYR A 307 12.03 -2.43 -9.37
CA TYR A 307 13.22 -1.83 -8.76
C TYR A 307 12.84 -0.66 -7.88
N HIS A 308 13.53 -0.51 -6.75
CA HIS A 308 13.32 0.61 -5.83
C HIS A 308 14.51 0.76 -4.87
N ALA A 309 14.55 1.85 -4.11
CA ALA A 309 15.56 2.01 -3.07
C ALA A 309 15.27 1.08 -1.88
N HIS A 310 16.34 0.53 -1.30
CA HIS A 310 16.29 -0.30 -0.10
C HIS A 310 16.74 0.48 1.15
N VAL A 311 17.64 1.45 0.99
CA VAL A 311 17.96 2.42 2.05
C VAL A 311 17.02 3.62 1.96
N HIS A 312 16.51 4.06 3.10
CA HIS A 312 15.44 5.06 3.20
C HIS A 312 14.19 4.69 2.38
N GLY A 313 13.94 3.39 2.18
CA GLY A 313 12.79 2.88 1.42
C GLY A 313 11.44 3.28 2.05
N GLN A 314 11.37 3.44 3.37
CA GLN A 314 10.17 3.89 4.08
C GLN A 314 9.75 5.33 3.72
N GLU A 315 10.63 6.11 3.11
CA GLU A 315 10.39 7.49 2.69
C GLU A 315 10.34 7.58 1.16
N SER A 316 11.37 7.08 0.49
CA SER A 316 11.49 7.21 -0.97
C SER A 316 10.45 6.40 -1.75
N VAL A 317 10.15 5.16 -1.35
CA VAL A 317 9.22 4.30 -2.10
C VAL A 317 7.78 4.81 -2.04
N PRO A 318 7.18 5.09 -0.87
CA PRO A 318 5.84 5.66 -0.81
C PRO A 318 5.70 7.03 -1.50
N ASN A 319 6.80 7.76 -1.68
CA ASN A 319 6.81 9.03 -2.38
C ASN A 319 7.02 8.88 -3.91
N GLY A 320 7.06 7.66 -4.45
CA GLY A 320 7.00 7.37 -5.89
C GLY A 320 8.25 6.71 -6.50
N MET A 321 9.28 6.40 -5.70
CA MET A 321 10.59 5.99 -6.20
C MET A 321 10.71 4.47 -6.39
N LEU A 322 9.90 3.94 -7.32
CA LEU A 322 9.88 2.55 -7.78
C LEU A 322 9.58 2.50 -9.28
N GLY A 323 10.07 1.47 -9.98
CA GLY A 323 9.70 1.19 -11.37
C GLY A 323 9.76 -0.29 -11.71
N MET A 324 9.52 -0.63 -12.98
CA MET A 324 9.38 -2.02 -13.44
C MET A 324 10.52 -2.45 -14.38
N ILE A 325 10.90 -3.73 -14.30
CA ILE A 325 11.84 -4.37 -15.23
C ILE A 325 11.17 -5.60 -15.83
N TYR A 326 11.22 -5.72 -17.15
CA TYR A 326 10.81 -6.92 -17.87
C TYR A 326 12.01 -7.59 -18.50
N ILE A 327 12.10 -8.90 -18.36
CA ILE A 327 13.10 -9.73 -19.03
C ILE A 327 12.34 -10.77 -19.84
N GLY A 328 12.28 -10.62 -21.16
CA GLY A 328 11.51 -11.45 -22.07
C GLY A 328 10.01 -11.46 -21.82
N ASP A 329 9.27 -12.08 -22.73
CA ASP A 329 7.80 -12.12 -22.67
C ASP A 329 7.28 -13.12 -21.62
N MET A 330 6.20 -12.75 -20.93
CA MET A 330 5.51 -13.67 -20.02
C MET A 330 4.80 -14.77 -20.83
N PRO A 331 5.10 -16.06 -20.58
CA PRO A 331 4.43 -17.15 -21.31
C PRO A 331 2.93 -17.18 -21.05
N ILE A 332 2.15 -17.19 -22.12
CA ILE A 332 0.70 -17.39 -22.08
C ILE A 332 0.43 -18.90 -21.88
N PRO A 333 -0.44 -19.30 -20.92
CA PRO A 333 -0.84 -20.69 -20.77
C PRO A 333 -1.49 -21.25 -22.03
N ASP A 334 -1.46 -22.56 -22.21
CA ASP A 334 -2.19 -23.20 -23.31
C ASP A 334 -3.71 -23.03 -23.15
N ILE A 335 -4.44 -23.19 -24.25
CA ILE A 335 -5.85 -22.85 -24.29
C ILE A 335 -6.73 -23.77 -23.43
N GLU A 336 -6.37 -25.04 -23.27
CA GLU A 336 -7.11 -25.95 -22.39
C GLU A 336 -6.95 -25.49 -20.94
N THR A 337 -5.74 -25.08 -20.54
CA THR A 337 -5.48 -24.49 -19.23
C THR A 337 -6.28 -23.21 -18.98
N ILE A 338 -6.42 -22.33 -19.98
CA ILE A 338 -7.22 -21.11 -19.87
C ILE A 338 -8.71 -21.44 -19.70
N ARG A 339 -9.27 -22.30 -20.57
CA ARG A 339 -10.67 -22.76 -20.50
C ARG A 339 -11.01 -23.39 -19.16
N ASP A 340 -10.11 -24.22 -18.64
CA ASP A 340 -10.26 -24.86 -17.33
C ASP A 340 -10.26 -23.81 -16.20
N ALA A 341 -9.42 -22.76 -16.30
CA ALA A 341 -9.33 -21.72 -15.29
C ALA A 341 -10.61 -20.88 -15.18
N VAL A 342 -11.26 -20.55 -16.30
CA VAL A 342 -12.54 -19.79 -16.34
C VAL A 342 -13.79 -20.66 -16.40
N ALA A 343 -13.64 -21.97 -16.53
CA ALA A 343 -14.74 -22.91 -16.77
C ALA A 343 -15.64 -22.53 -17.96
N ASP A 344 -15.05 -21.97 -19.03
CA ASP A 344 -15.75 -21.56 -20.24
C ASP A 344 -15.09 -22.12 -21.51
N GLU A 345 -15.81 -23.02 -22.19
CA GLU A 345 -15.41 -23.63 -23.46
C GLU A 345 -15.55 -22.67 -24.66
N SER A 346 -16.20 -21.52 -24.47
CA SER A 346 -16.41 -20.52 -25.53
C SER A 346 -15.19 -19.65 -25.82
N VAL A 347 -14.18 -19.70 -24.95
CA VAL A 347 -12.88 -19.06 -25.16
C VAL A 347 -12.28 -19.54 -26.51
N PRO A 348 -11.83 -18.63 -27.40
CA PRO A 348 -11.30 -18.96 -28.73
C PRO A 348 -10.12 -19.94 -28.70
N ASP A 349 -9.81 -20.61 -29.81
CA ASP A 349 -8.70 -21.57 -29.88
C ASP A 349 -7.30 -20.90 -29.85
N ASP A 350 -7.25 -19.58 -30.02
CA ASP A 350 -6.06 -18.74 -29.96
C ASP A 350 -6.25 -17.56 -29.01
N VAL A 351 -5.23 -17.31 -28.18
CA VAL A 351 -5.13 -16.13 -27.31
C VAL A 351 -3.94 -15.33 -27.79
N THR A 352 -4.21 -14.14 -28.31
CA THR A 352 -3.20 -13.14 -28.65
C THR A 352 -3.41 -11.96 -27.72
N ILE A 353 -2.36 -11.47 -27.07
CA ILE A 353 -2.45 -10.31 -26.19
C ILE A 353 -2.42 -9.04 -27.06
N ASP A 354 -3.47 -8.25 -26.96
CA ASP A 354 -3.63 -7.00 -27.69
C ASP A 354 -3.00 -5.83 -26.92
N GLN A 355 -2.97 -5.91 -25.59
CA GLN A 355 -2.39 -4.91 -24.71
C GLN A 355 -1.66 -5.57 -23.54
N GLU A 356 -0.44 -5.13 -23.25
CA GLU A 356 0.33 -5.50 -22.07
C GLU A 356 0.66 -4.23 -21.29
N LEU A 357 0.32 -4.19 -20.00
CA LEU A 357 0.45 -2.97 -19.19
C LEU A 357 0.84 -3.27 -17.75
N SER A 358 1.57 -2.34 -17.15
CA SER A 358 1.82 -2.32 -15.70
C SER A 358 0.70 -1.62 -14.96
N MET A 359 0.35 -2.16 -13.79
CA MET A 359 -0.49 -1.52 -12.79
C MET A 359 0.23 -1.53 -11.44
N VAL A 360 0.98 -0.44 -11.20
CA VAL A 360 1.68 -0.17 -9.95
C VAL A 360 0.71 0.45 -8.95
N LEU A 361 0.66 -0.12 -7.75
CA LEU A 361 -0.31 0.19 -6.69
C LEU A 361 0.39 0.93 -5.54
N ASN A 362 -0.06 2.15 -5.24
CA ASN A 362 0.43 2.94 -4.10
C ASN A 362 -0.69 3.29 -3.12
N ASP A 363 -0.34 3.44 -1.83
CA ASP A 363 -1.28 3.81 -0.76
C ASP A 363 -0.70 4.70 0.33
N ALA A 364 0.54 5.16 0.19
CA ALA A 364 1.25 5.88 1.23
C ALA A 364 2.06 7.05 0.65
N GLY A 365 2.76 7.77 1.52
CA GLY A 365 3.59 8.90 1.15
C GLY A 365 2.79 10.06 0.53
N THR A 366 3.48 10.93 -0.19
CA THR A 366 2.89 12.09 -0.85
C THR A 366 2.01 11.70 -2.04
N ILE A 367 2.27 10.55 -2.66
CA ILE A 367 1.47 10.02 -3.77
C ILE A 367 0.10 9.55 -3.28
N GLY A 368 0.03 8.85 -2.14
CA GLY A 368 -1.21 8.33 -1.56
C GLY A 368 -1.84 7.22 -2.41
N TYR A 369 -3.16 7.03 -2.28
CA TYR A 369 -3.91 6.05 -3.07
C TYR A 369 -3.85 6.37 -4.57
N ALA A 370 -3.14 5.56 -5.34
CA ALA A 370 -2.93 5.79 -6.76
C ALA A 370 -2.72 4.49 -7.54
N LEU A 371 -3.06 4.54 -8.83
CA LEU A 371 -2.67 3.56 -9.84
C LEU A 371 -1.71 4.25 -10.80
N ASN A 372 -0.52 3.68 -10.98
CA ASN A 372 0.52 4.26 -11.85
C ASN A 372 0.78 5.75 -11.55
N GLY A 373 0.91 6.09 -10.27
CA GLY A 373 1.19 7.46 -9.82
C GLY A 373 0.03 8.45 -9.97
N LYS A 374 -1.14 8.02 -10.43
CA LYS A 374 -2.34 8.87 -10.58
C LYS A 374 -3.48 8.39 -9.68
N SER A 375 -4.17 9.35 -9.06
CA SER A 375 -5.43 9.12 -8.36
C SER A 375 -6.58 9.37 -9.33
N PHE A 376 -7.67 8.62 -9.21
CA PHE A 376 -8.92 8.94 -9.90
C PHE A 376 -9.32 10.40 -9.62
N PRO A 377 -9.83 11.17 -10.60
CA PRO A 377 -10.23 10.78 -11.96
C PRO A 377 -9.12 10.78 -13.03
N ALA A 378 -7.84 10.88 -12.64
CA ALA A 378 -6.72 11.00 -13.58
C ALA A 378 -6.00 9.69 -13.94
N THR A 379 -6.47 8.55 -13.43
CA THR A 379 -5.94 7.23 -13.82
C THR A 379 -6.21 6.96 -15.31
N ALA A 380 -5.28 6.27 -15.97
CA ALA A 380 -5.46 5.89 -17.37
C ALA A 380 -6.48 4.75 -17.51
N PRO A 381 -7.52 4.88 -18.36
CA PRO A 381 -8.40 3.77 -18.69
C PRO A 381 -7.68 2.73 -19.56
N VAL A 382 -8.14 1.48 -19.50
CA VAL A 382 -7.80 0.42 -20.47
C VAL A 382 -8.92 0.40 -21.51
N ALA A 383 -8.64 0.74 -22.76
CA ALA A 383 -9.65 0.80 -23.82
C ALA A 383 -9.36 -0.23 -24.91
N GLY A 384 -10.40 -0.92 -25.39
CA GLY A 384 -10.27 -1.94 -26.44
C GLY A 384 -11.62 -2.34 -27.02
N THR A 385 -11.63 -3.41 -27.81
CA THR A 385 -12.84 -3.96 -28.45
C THR A 385 -13.24 -5.28 -27.83
N VAL A 386 -14.52 -5.67 -28.00
CA VAL A 386 -14.97 -7.02 -27.65
C VAL A 386 -14.09 -8.06 -28.34
N GLY A 387 -13.53 -8.97 -27.55
CA GLY A 387 -12.64 -10.02 -28.01
C GLY A 387 -11.18 -9.82 -27.61
N ASP A 388 -10.76 -8.57 -27.38
CA ASP A 388 -9.38 -8.23 -27.04
C ASP A 388 -8.94 -8.93 -25.74
N TRP A 389 -7.70 -9.40 -25.72
CA TRP A 389 -7.05 -9.89 -24.51
C TRP A 389 -6.04 -8.88 -23.99
N VAL A 390 -6.14 -8.63 -22.69
CA VAL A 390 -5.24 -7.71 -21.99
C VAL A 390 -4.43 -8.49 -20.98
N MET A 391 -3.12 -8.30 -20.98
CA MET A 391 -2.21 -8.75 -19.92
C MET A 391 -1.88 -7.57 -19.00
N VAL A 392 -2.02 -7.79 -17.69
CA VAL A 392 -1.71 -6.78 -16.68
C VAL A 392 -0.72 -7.34 -15.66
N HIS A 393 0.35 -6.59 -15.43
CA HIS A 393 1.32 -6.85 -14.39
C HIS A 393 1.05 -5.95 -13.19
N TYR A 394 0.49 -6.53 -12.13
CA TYR A 394 0.39 -5.83 -10.86
C TYR A 394 1.74 -5.80 -10.15
N ALA A 395 2.08 -4.65 -9.57
CA ALA A 395 3.13 -4.52 -8.58
C ALA A 395 2.65 -3.61 -7.45
N ASN A 396 2.73 -4.06 -6.21
CA ASN A 396 2.32 -3.24 -5.08
C ASN A 396 3.54 -2.61 -4.40
N GLU A 397 3.69 -1.31 -4.59
CA GLU A 397 4.73 -0.47 -3.98
C GLU A 397 4.32 0.08 -2.60
N GLY A 398 3.04 -0.02 -2.28
CA GLY A 398 2.47 0.47 -1.04
C GLY A 398 2.71 -0.43 0.17
N VAL A 399 2.09 -0.06 1.29
CA VAL A 399 2.27 -0.73 2.59
C VAL A 399 1.05 -1.55 3.01
N GLN A 400 -0.04 -1.46 2.24
CA GLN A 400 -1.27 -2.20 2.47
C GLN A 400 -1.51 -3.26 1.39
N ILE A 401 -2.37 -4.23 1.72
CA ILE A 401 -2.89 -5.17 0.74
C ILE A 401 -4.02 -4.51 -0.06
N HIS A 402 -4.04 -4.71 -1.38
CA HIS A 402 -5.07 -4.16 -2.25
C HIS A 402 -5.85 -5.28 -2.95
N PRO A 403 -7.12 -5.52 -2.57
CA PRO A 403 -8.02 -6.41 -3.30
C PRO A 403 -8.47 -5.76 -4.61
N MET A 404 -7.79 -6.03 -5.71
CA MET A 404 -8.10 -5.46 -7.02
C MET A 404 -9.25 -6.23 -7.69
N HIS A 405 -10.41 -5.58 -7.78
CA HIS A 405 -11.64 -6.09 -8.36
C HIS A 405 -11.87 -5.50 -9.74
N LEU A 406 -12.09 -6.37 -10.72
CA LEU A 406 -12.46 -6.00 -12.09
C LEU A 406 -13.93 -6.35 -12.30
N HIS A 407 -14.74 -5.35 -12.65
CA HIS A 407 -16.16 -5.58 -12.91
C HIS A 407 -16.32 -6.40 -14.19
N GLN A 408 -17.30 -7.31 -14.19
CA GLN A 408 -17.75 -8.14 -15.31
C GLN A 408 -16.77 -9.24 -15.78
N MET A 409 -15.49 -8.94 -15.93
CA MET A 409 -14.50 -9.87 -16.46
C MET A 409 -13.73 -10.57 -15.34
N ASP A 410 -13.61 -11.89 -15.43
CA ASP A 410 -12.74 -12.65 -14.53
C ASP A 410 -11.26 -12.39 -14.87
N GLN A 411 -10.44 -12.17 -13.83
CA GLN A 411 -9.00 -12.07 -13.95
C GLN A 411 -8.39 -13.47 -13.88
N ILE A 412 -7.72 -13.91 -14.94
CA ILE A 412 -7.00 -15.19 -14.95
C ILE A 412 -5.58 -14.95 -14.47
N VAL A 413 -5.26 -15.40 -13.26
CA VAL A 413 -3.91 -15.29 -12.69
C VAL A 413 -3.00 -16.32 -13.35
N ILE A 414 -1.99 -15.86 -14.09
CA ILE A 414 -1.06 -16.73 -14.83
C ILE A 414 0.35 -16.76 -14.24
N ALA A 415 0.73 -15.76 -13.44
CA ALA A 415 2.03 -15.71 -12.78
C ALA A 415 1.96 -15.03 -11.41
N LYS A 416 2.87 -15.43 -10.51
CA LYS A 416 3.15 -14.74 -9.24
C LYS A 416 4.65 -14.46 -9.14
N ASP A 417 5.01 -13.24 -8.75
CA ASP A 417 6.37 -12.75 -8.60
C ASP A 417 7.25 -12.97 -9.84
N GLY A 418 6.64 -12.84 -11.03
CA GLY A 418 7.29 -13.07 -12.33
C GLY A 418 7.54 -14.54 -12.65
N ILE A 419 6.95 -15.48 -11.90
CA ILE A 419 7.05 -16.93 -12.13
C ILE A 419 5.70 -17.44 -12.63
N PRO A 420 5.64 -18.06 -13.84
CA PRO A 420 4.42 -18.67 -14.35
C PRO A 420 3.87 -19.74 -13.41
N LEU A 421 2.56 -19.74 -13.21
CA LEU A 421 1.86 -20.74 -12.42
C LEU A 421 1.71 -22.03 -13.22
N THR A 422 1.89 -23.17 -12.54
CA THR A 422 1.60 -24.49 -13.13
C THR A 422 0.11 -24.77 -13.23
N SER A 423 -0.72 -24.00 -12.53
CA SER A 423 -2.18 -24.08 -12.54
C SER A 423 -2.72 -22.65 -12.38
N PRO A 424 -2.88 -21.93 -13.49
CA PRO A 424 -3.63 -20.68 -13.53
C PRO A 424 -5.04 -20.83 -12.96
N TYR A 425 -5.61 -19.74 -12.46
CA TYR A 425 -6.94 -19.73 -11.87
C TYR A 425 -7.62 -18.39 -12.09
N ALA A 426 -8.93 -18.40 -12.33
CA ALA A 426 -9.74 -17.20 -12.44
C ALA A 426 -10.13 -16.65 -11.05
N VAL A 427 -10.15 -15.34 -10.91
CA VAL A 427 -10.67 -14.63 -9.74
C VAL A 427 -11.44 -13.38 -10.14
N ASP A 428 -12.49 -13.09 -9.39
CA ASP A 428 -13.22 -11.83 -9.44
C ASP A 428 -12.39 -10.68 -8.82
N THR A 429 -11.78 -10.95 -7.66
CA THR A 429 -10.99 -10.00 -6.88
C THR A 429 -9.65 -10.62 -6.49
N LEU A 430 -8.54 -9.98 -6.88
CA LEU A 430 -7.19 -10.43 -6.59
C LEU A 430 -6.56 -9.61 -5.46
N ASN A 431 -6.18 -10.26 -4.37
CA ASN A 431 -5.39 -9.62 -3.30
C ASN A 431 -3.92 -9.49 -3.72
N VAL A 432 -3.42 -8.26 -3.82
CA VAL A 432 -2.01 -7.95 -4.08
C VAL A 432 -1.38 -7.38 -2.81
N GLY A 433 -0.50 -8.14 -2.16
CA GLY A 433 0.20 -7.69 -0.95
C GLY A 433 1.42 -6.81 -1.25
N PRO A 434 1.94 -6.05 -0.26
CA PRO A 434 3.16 -5.24 -0.41
C PRO A 434 4.33 -6.04 -0.98
N GLY A 435 4.95 -5.52 -2.04
CA GLY A 435 6.08 -6.13 -2.74
C GLY A 435 5.78 -7.39 -3.55
N GLU A 436 4.52 -7.84 -3.57
CA GLU A 436 4.08 -8.92 -4.46
C GLU A 436 3.89 -8.38 -5.88
N ARG A 437 4.14 -9.25 -6.86
CA ARG A 437 3.71 -9.04 -8.24
C ARG A 437 2.81 -10.16 -8.70
N TYR A 438 1.79 -9.84 -9.49
CA TYR A 438 0.98 -10.83 -10.18
C TYR A 438 0.88 -10.47 -11.66
N THR A 439 0.74 -11.48 -12.50
CA THR A 439 0.34 -11.27 -13.89
C THR A 439 -1.00 -11.92 -14.11
N VAL A 440 -1.94 -11.12 -14.61
CA VAL A 440 -3.28 -11.57 -14.97
C VAL A 440 -3.51 -11.35 -16.46
N ILE A 441 -4.35 -12.18 -17.04
CA ILE A 441 -4.95 -11.91 -18.35
C ILE A 441 -6.47 -11.88 -18.19
N PHE A 442 -7.15 -11.07 -18.98
CA PHE A 442 -8.60 -11.10 -19.10
C PHE A 442 -9.01 -10.78 -20.54
N ARG A 443 -10.21 -11.22 -20.90
CA ARG A 443 -10.81 -10.98 -22.21
C ARG A 443 -11.89 -9.91 -22.09
N MET A 444 -11.94 -8.97 -23.02
CA MET A 444 -13.02 -7.99 -23.10
C MET A 444 -14.28 -8.64 -23.69
N GLU A 445 -15.31 -8.89 -22.88
CA GLU A 445 -16.47 -9.71 -23.31
C GLU A 445 -17.72 -8.91 -23.68
N ALA A 446 -17.91 -7.73 -23.10
CA ALA A 446 -19.15 -6.98 -23.22
C ALA A 446 -18.88 -5.48 -23.39
N PRO A 447 -19.51 -4.82 -24.40
CA PRO A 447 -19.38 -3.38 -24.58
C PRO A 447 -19.86 -2.61 -23.35
N GLY A 448 -19.16 -1.53 -23.00
CA GLY A 448 -19.49 -0.69 -21.85
C GLY A 448 -18.28 -0.07 -21.17
N VAL A 449 -18.55 0.62 -20.07
CA VAL A 449 -17.53 1.12 -19.14
C VAL A 449 -17.62 0.30 -17.87
N TRP A 450 -16.58 -0.46 -17.56
CA TRP A 450 -16.48 -1.35 -16.42
C TRP A 450 -15.45 -0.81 -15.45
N VAL A 451 -15.74 -0.81 -14.15
CA VAL A 451 -14.84 -0.25 -13.14
C VAL A 451 -13.77 -1.29 -12.78
N TRP A 452 -12.53 -0.85 -12.61
CA TRP A 452 -11.44 -1.65 -12.05
C TRP A 452 -10.84 -0.91 -10.88
N HIS A 453 -10.95 -1.47 -9.68
CA HIS A 453 -10.62 -0.72 -8.47
C HIS A 453 -10.16 -1.58 -7.30
N CYS A 454 -9.52 -0.94 -6.32
CA CYS A 454 -9.30 -1.54 -5.02
C CYS A 454 -10.64 -1.68 -4.28
N HIS A 455 -10.93 -2.87 -3.74
CA HIS A 455 -12.19 -3.18 -3.08
C HIS A 455 -12.19 -2.80 -1.58
N ILE A 456 -11.19 -2.05 -1.11
CA ILE A 456 -11.25 -1.35 0.17
C ILE A 456 -11.88 0.01 -0.11
N LEU A 457 -13.17 0.17 0.19
CA LEU A 457 -13.96 1.34 -0.21
C LEU A 457 -13.35 2.70 0.19
N PRO A 458 -12.76 2.87 1.38
CA PRO A 458 -12.06 4.11 1.73
C PRO A 458 -10.85 4.46 0.85
N HIS A 459 -10.31 3.53 0.06
CA HIS A 459 -9.22 3.78 -0.89
C HIS A 459 -9.73 4.32 -2.24
N VAL A 460 -11.07 4.32 -2.43
CA VAL A 460 -11.72 4.62 -3.71
C VAL A 460 -12.85 5.64 -3.59
N GLU A 461 -13.40 5.85 -2.40
CA GLU A 461 -14.48 6.80 -2.13
C GLU A 461 -14.23 7.58 -0.85
N ARG A 462 -14.51 8.89 -0.90
CA ARG A 462 -14.58 9.80 0.23
C ARG A 462 -15.92 10.54 0.19
N ASP A 463 -16.23 11.26 1.26
CA ASP A 463 -17.43 12.10 1.37
C ASP A 463 -17.61 13.11 0.23
N THR A 464 -16.51 13.51 -0.40
CA THR A 464 -16.43 14.49 -1.48
C THR A 464 -16.37 13.89 -2.88
N GLY A 465 -16.40 12.55 -3.03
CA GLY A 465 -16.38 11.90 -4.33
C GLY A 465 -15.57 10.61 -4.41
N MET A 466 -15.62 9.99 -5.58
CA MET A 466 -14.70 8.92 -5.99
C MET A 466 -13.29 9.51 -6.18
N PHE A 467 -12.28 8.78 -5.72
CA PHE A 467 -10.87 9.17 -5.79
C PHE A 467 -9.98 7.93 -5.75
N GLY A 468 -8.66 8.10 -5.78
CA GLY A 468 -7.73 7.03 -5.41
C GLY A 468 -7.61 5.91 -6.43
N MET A 469 -7.65 4.67 -5.96
CA MET A 469 -7.30 3.46 -6.72
C MET A 469 -8.46 2.93 -7.56
N VAL A 470 -8.92 3.74 -8.51
CA VAL A 470 -10.03 3.41 -9.42
C VAL A 470 -9.62 3.76 -10.84
N THR A 471 -9.87 2.88 -11.80
CA THR A 471 -9.84 3.18 -13.23
C THR A 471 -11.01 2.49 -13.94
N ALA A 472 -11.05 2.56 -15.27
CA ALA A 472 -12.06 1.92 -16.08
C ALA A 472 -11.46 1.05 -17.19
N VAL A 473 -12.16 -0.04 -17.49
CA VAL A 473 -12.04 -0.80 -18.73
C VAL A 473 -13.17 -0.37 -19.66
N ILE A 474 -12.82 0.23 -20.80
CA ILE A 474 -13.74 0.74 -21.81
C ILE A 474 -13.74 -0.24 -22.98
N VAL A 475 -14.88 -0.89 -23.21
CA VAL A 475 -15.03 -1.89 -24.27
C VAL A 475 -15.97 -1.35 -25.34
N GLU A 476 -15.47 -1.22 -26.55
CA GLU A 476 -16.25 -0.86 -27.73
C GLU A 476 -16.79 -2.12 -28.45
N GLU A 477 -17.89 -1.96 -29.18
CA GLU A 477 -18.37 -3.04 -30.07
C GLU A 477 -17.31 -3.35 -31.14
N GLU A 478 -17.20 -4.62 -31.52
CA GLU A 478 -16.40 -5.02 -32.67
C GLU A 478 -16.98 -4.33 -33.92
N GLY A 479 -16.16 -3.51 -34.60
CA GLY A 479 -16.62 -2.77 -35.77
C GLY A 479 -17.10 -3.73 -36.87
N GLU A 480 -18.27 -3.48 -37.45
CA GLU A 480 -18.70 -4.18 -38.67
C GLU A 480 -17.71 -3.84 -39.80
N GLU A 481 -16.85 -4.80 -40.19
CA GLU A 481 -15.97 -4.68 -41.39
C GLU A 481 -16.74 -4.48 -42.70
#